data_AF-A0A3D3LHM9-F1
#
_entry.id   AF-A0A3D3LHM9-F1
#
_cell.length_a   1.000
_cell.length_b   1.000
_cell.length_c   1.000
_cell.angle_alpha   90.00
_cell.angle_beta   90.00
_cell.angle_gamma   90.00
#
_symmetry.space_group_name_H-M   'P 1'
#
loop_
_entity.id
_entity.type
_entity.pdbx_description
1 polymer ?
#
loop_
_entity_poly.entity_id
_entity_poly.type
_entity_poly.pdbx_seq_one_letter_code
_entity_poly.pdbx_strand_id
1 'polypeptide(L)' 'VRNVRRDGMDQVKKGKTNGMPEDDQKFWEQAVQELTDKMIGKVDETLEAKQAEIMQV' A
#
# COMPACT_ATOMS: atom_id res chain seq x y z
N VAL A 1 -2.86 -5.40 -4.47
CA VAL A 1 -2.20 -4.35 -3.64
C VAL A 1 -1.43 -3.34 -4.48
N ARG A 2 -0.37 -3.74 -5.22
CA ARG A 2 0.49 -2.78 -5.97
C ARG A 2 -0.25 -1.94 -7.04
N ASN A 3 -1.26 -2.50 -7.71
CA ASN A 3 -2.05 -1.74 -8.69
C ASN A 3 -2.81 -0.59 -8.00
N VAL A 4 -3.48 -0.88 -6.89
CA VAL A 4 -4.19 0.13 -6.08
C VAL A 4 -3.24 1.19 -5.52
N ARG A 5 -2.02 0.80 -5.10
CA ARG A 5 -0.99 1.78 -4.71
C ARG A 5 -0.68 2.74 -5.85
N ARG A 6 -0.47 2.23 -7.07
CA ARG A 6 -0.22 3.07 -8.24
C ARG A 6 -1.38 4.04 -8.47
N ASP A 7 -2.61 3.54 -8.46
CA ASP A 7 -3.80 4.37 -8.64
C ASP A 7 -3.92 5.46 -7.56
N GLY A 8 -3.62 5.11 -6.29
CA GLY A 8 -3.57 6.07 -5.19
C GLY A 8 -2.50 7.15 -5.38
N MET A 9 -1.29 6.76 -5.77
CA MET A 9 -0.21 7.72 -6.07
C MET A 9 -0.55 8.62 -7.26
N ASP A 10 -1.21 8.09 -8.29
CA ASP A 10 -1.68 8.87 -9.43
C ASP A 10 -2.75 9.89 -9.02
N GLN A 11 -3.62 9.57 -8.04
CA GLN A 11 -4.58 10.51 -7.47
C GLN A 11 -3.88 11.62 -6.67
N VAL A 12 -2.90 11.30 -5.84
CA VAL A 12 -2.12 12.30 -5.09
C VAL A 12 -1.40 13.25 -6.04
N LYS A 13 -0.80 12.71 -7.11
CA LYS A 13 -0.16 13.51 -8.17
C LYS A 13 -1.15 14.46 -8.86
N LYS A 14 -2.35 13.98 -9.19
CA LYS A 14 -3.42 14.84 -9.76
C LYS A 14 -3.86 15.91 -8.76
N GLY A 15 -3.98 15.56 -7.49
CA GLY A 15 -4.27 16.50 -6.41
C GLY A 15 -3.26 17.64 -6.37
N LYS A 16 -1.95 17.33 -6.45
CA LYS A 16 -0.88 18.33 -6.54
C LYS A 16 -1.08 19.28 -7.73
N THR A 17 -1.37 18.74 -8.92
CA THR A 17 -1.64 19.57 -10.11
C THR A 17 -2.86 20.47 -9.93
N ASN A 18 -3.84 20.04 -9.14
CA ASN A 18 -5.06 20.80 -8.84
C ASN A 18 -4.90 21.79 -7.65
N GLY A 19 -3.68 21.98 -7.13
CA GLY A 19 -3.39 22.95 -6.08
C GLY A 19 -3.33 22.39 -4.66
N MET A 20 -3.21 21.06 -4.49
CA MET A 20 -2.93 20.48 -3.18
C MET A 20 -1.59 20.99 -2.61
N PRO A 21 -1.55 21.40 -1.33
CA PRO A 21 -0.30 21.77 -0.64
C PRO A 21 0.74 20.65 -0.63
N GLU A 22 2.02 21.01 -0.56
CA GLU A 22 3.12 20.02 -0.54
C GLU A 22 3.09 19.13 0.71
N ASP A 23 2.70 19.69 1.86
CA ASP A 23 2.59 18.93 3.11
C ASP A 23 1.49 17.86 3.03
N ASP A 24 0.33 18.21 2.47
CA ASP A 24 -0.76 17.27 2.22
C ASP A 24 -0.34 16.18 1.22
N GLN A 25 0.38 16.55 0.16
CA GLN A 25 0.90 15.59 -0.81
C GLN A 25 1.80 14.55 -0.11
N LYS A 26 2.77 15.01 0.69
CA LYS A 26 3.69 14.11 1.42
C LYS A 26 2.95 13.22 2.42
N PHE A 27 1.97 13.78 3.13
CA PHE A 27 1.13 13.04 4.05
C PHE A 27 0.39 11.89 3.34
N TRP A 28 -0.26 12.19 2.21
CA TRP A 28 -1.03 11.18 1.47
C TRP A 28 -0.14 10.14 0.79
N GLU A 29 1.02 10.53 0.24
CA GLU A 29 2.01 9.57 -0.27
C GLU A 29 2.46 8.59 0.81
N GLN A 30 2.78 9.11 2.01
CA GLN A 30 3.19 8.28 3.14
C GLN A 30 2.05 7.36 3.59
N ALA A 31 0.83 7.87 3.74
CA ALA A 31 -0.32 7.06 4.14
C ALA A 31 -0.61 5.92 3.15
N VAL A 32 -0.56 6.19 1.84
CA VAL A 32 -0.74 5.17 0.79
C VAL A 32 0.36 4.11 0.87
N GLN A 33 1.60 4.53 1.12
CA GLN A 33 2.73 3.62 1.24
C GLN A 33 2.62 2.73 2.48
N GLU A 34 2.34 3.31 3.66
CA GLU A 34 2.16 2.57 4.91
C GLU A 34 1.02 1.53 4.82
N LEU A 35 -0.11 1.90 4.21
CA LEU A 35 -1.20 0.96 3.95
C LEU A 35 -0.80 -0.17 3.01
N THR A 36 -0.02 0.15 1.97
CA THR A 36 0.47 -0.86 1.02
C THR A 36 1.38 -1.86 1.72
N ASP A 37 2.34 -1.38 2.51
CA ASP A 37 3.32 -2.22 3.19
C ASP A 37 2.65 -3.11 4.23
N LYS A 38 1.71 -2.55 5.01
CA LYS A 38 0.88 -3.32 5.95
C LYS A 38 0.11 -4.45 5.26
N MET A 39 -0.50 -4.16 4.11
CA MET A 39 -1.30 -5.16 3.40
C MET A 39 -0.44 -6.22 2.71
N ILE A 40 0.78 -5.88 2.27
CA ILE A 40 1.75 -6.86 1.79
C ILE A 40 2.19 -7.78 2.93
N GLY A 41 2.56 -7.22 4.09
CA GLY A 41 2.97 -8.01 5.25
C GLY A 41 1.89 -9.02 5.67
N LYS A 42 0.61 -8.61 5.68
CA LYS A 42 -0.51 -9.54 5.95
C LYS A 42 -0.63 -10.67 4.93
N VAL A 43 -0.37 -10.39 3.65
CA VAL A 43 -0.40 -11.42 2.60
C VAL A 43 0.73 -12.41 2.82
N ASP A 44 1.92 -11.93 3.16
CA ASP A 44 3.09 -12.77 3.42
C ASP A 44 2.86 -13.65 4.67
N GLU A 45 2.38 -13.08 5.78
CA GLU A 45 1.98 -13.83 6.99
C GLU A 45 0.96 -14.91 6.69
N THR A 46 -0.08 -14.60 5.90
CA THR A 46 -1.12 -15.55 5.53
C THR A 46 -0.57 -16.68 4.65
N LEU A 47 0.34 -16.35 3.73
CA LEU A 47 0.98 -17.32 2.86
C LEU A 47 1.86 -18.27 3.67
N GLU A 48 2.69 -17.76 4.56
CA GLU A 48 3.56 -18.55 5.44
C GLU A 48 2.74 -19.50 6.32
N ALA A 49 1.67 -18.98 6.95
CA ALA A 49 0.78 -19.81 7.77
C ALA A 49 0.17 -20.96 6.95
N LYS A 50 -0.29 -20.68 5.72
CA LYS A 50 -0.88 -21.71 4.87
C LYS A 50 0.15 -22.72 4.37
N GLN A 51 1.37 -22.28 4.07
CA GLN A 51 2.46 -23.18 3.69
C GLN A 51 2.86 -24.10 4.84
N ALA A 52 2.93 -23.60 6.07
CA ALA A 52 3.21 -24.41 7.25
C ALA A 52 2.13 -25.47 7.51
N GLU A 53 0.85 -25.10 7.37
CA GLU A 53 -0.29 -26.02 7.48
C GLU A 53 -0.20 -27.14 6.42
N ILE A 54 0.18 -26.82 5.18
CA ILE A 54 0.33 -27.81 4.10
C ILE A 54 1.53 -28.74 4.35
N MET A 55 2.60 -28.24 4.97
CA MET A 55 3.83 -29.01 5.24
C MET A 55 3.77 -29.85 6.52
N GLN A 56 2.83 -29.58 7.43
CA GLN A 56 2.56 -30.48 8.54
C GLN A 56 1.82 -31.72 8.01
N VAL A 57 2.56 -32.83 7.95
CA VAL A 57 2.03 -34.20 7.78
C VAL A 57 1.39 -34.66 9.08
#